data_AF-A0A1H6V0K9-F1
#
_entry.id   AF-A0A1H6V0K9-F1
#
_cell.length_a   1.000
_cell.length_b   1.000
_cell.length_c   1.000
_cell.angle_alpha   90.00
_cell.angle_beta   90.00
_cell.angle_gamma   90.00
#
_symmetry.space_group_name_H-M   'P 1'
#
loop_
_entity.id
_entity.type
_entity.pdbx_description
1 polymer ?
#
loop_
_entity_poly.entity_id
_entity_poly.type
_entity_poly.pdbx_seq_one_letter_code
_entity_poly.pdbx_strand_id
1 'polypeptide(L)'
;MSYSLSGIAIGKNYKNSFDLLQKQANMELELIKEISFEEASAGNTDEGYCDICYTDKGTLLFIAQDKCDKALKVKETKVLTFTLSESMKTYKMMYCEGDVEKRTLMTSGGRILVDEGEKLAIEGDISDVSELIWKKIGDILGDDIEELEEHVSCYRYKLKSKVVDKSAIRQAVIKGKNEYCHLIIEPSEKLVFTHDGNITHKKAIVLGKEDGFYKWIQFIAVLMLGIAVLTYIYVSVYYALIPIAIMLYLIYSSYTNKDLSNVNAIDKKDIIEVELVKRSYSNTVGFDIRFKDSEGKRKVRRFTLPNQSANQLEFYEKAKEIFKHNGYMK
;
A
#
# COMPACT_ATOMS: atom_id res chain seq x y z
N MET A 1 14.72 16.23 -19.14
CA MET A 1 14.41 14.80 -18.97
C MET A 1 13.74 14.66 -17.60
N SER A 2 12.59 14.01 -17.50
CA SER A 2 11.91 13.86 -16.21
C SER A 2 12.53 12.71 -15.42
N TYR A 3 13.30 13.01 -14.38
CA TYR A 3 13.87 12.00 -13.49
C TYR A 3 12.97 11.83 -12.25
N SER A 4 12.96 10.61 -11.71
CA SER A 4 12.34 10.29 -10.44
C SER A 4 13.39 9.64 -9.56
N LEU A 5 13.75 10.29 -8.47
CA LEU A 5 14.83 9.90 -7.59
C LEU A 5 14.33 9.79 -6.16
N SER A 6 14.64 8.71 -5.48
CA SER A 6 14.30 8.53 -4.07
C SER A 6 15.48 7.95 -3.33
N GLY A 7 15.61 8.35 -2.07
CA GLY A 7 16.78 7.96 -1.32
C GLY A 7 16.78 8.36 0.13
N ILE A 8 17.90 8.04 0.77
CA ILE A 8 18.19 8.34 2.16
C ILE A 8 19.61 8.90 2.26
N ALA A 9 19.74 10.14 2.72
CA ALA A 9 21.03 10.72 3.10
C ALA A 9 21.23 10.57 4.61
N ILE A 10 22.38 10.05 5.02
CA ILE A 10 22.74 9.80 6.42
C ILE A 10 24.05 10.52 6.72
N GLY A 11 24.07 11.34 7.78
CA GLY A 11 25.23 12.12 8.22
C GLY A 11 26.25 11.28 8.99
N LYS A 12 26.52 10.08 8.48
CA LYS A 12 27.52 9.15 8.99
C LYS A 12 27.99 8.26 7.84
N ASN A 13 29.31 8.16 7.68
CA ASN A 13 29.93 7.29 6.70
C ASN A 13 29.91 5.82 7.16
N TYR A 14 29.25 4.95 6.39
CA TYR A 14 29.13 3.51 6.66
C TYR A 14 30.07 2.62 5.82
N LYS A 15 31.01 3.18 5.05
CA LYS A 15 31.91 2.41 4.17
C LYS A 15 32.64 1.28 4.90
N ASN A 16 33.15 1.56 6.10
CA ASN A 16 33.84 0.59 6.97
C ASN A 16 32.92 -0.10 7.99
N SER A 17 31.62 0.17 7.95
CA SER A 17 30.63 -0.37 8.89
C SER A 17 29.33 -0.77 8.20
N PHE A 18 29.46 -1.37 7.02
CA PHE A 18 28.35 -1.77 6.15
C PHE A 18 27.30 -2.65 6.85
N ASP A 19 27.71 -3.54 7.75
CA ASP A 19 26.79 -4.36 8.55
C ASP A 19 25.88 -3.53 9.47
N LEU A 20 26.37 -2.39 9.97
CA LEU A 20 25.55 -1.47 10.76
C LEU A 20 24.53 -0.75 9.89
N LEU A 21 24.92 -0.33 8.68
CA LEU A 21 24.01 0.28 7.71
C LEU A 21 22.86 -0.66 7.37
N GLN A 22 23.19 -1.92 7.03
CA GLN A 22 22.19 -2.96 6.73
C GLN A 22 21.20 -3.15 7.88
N LYS A 23 21.69 -3.24 9.12
CA LYS A 23 20.83 -3.38 10.31
C LYS A 23 19.93 -2.16 10.54
N GLN A 24 20.48 -0.95 10.42
CA GLN A 24 19.73 0.28 10.67
C GLN A 24 18.69 0.55 9.60
N ALA A 25 19.05 0.36 8.33
CA ALA A 25 18.13 0.51 7.22
C ALA A 25 17.17 -0.69 7.07
N ASN A 26 17.36 -1.75 7.87
CA ASN A 26 16.61 -3.00 7.80
C ASN A 26 16.62 -3.60 6.38
N MET A 27 17.81 -3.64 5.78
CA MET A 27 18.06 -4.15 4.44
C MET A 27 19.16 -5.21 4.47
N GLU A 28 19.01 -6.25 3.64
CA GLU A 28 20.07 -7.21 3.36
C GLU A 28 20.55 -6.98 1.94
N LEU A 29 21.83 -6.71 1.78
CA LEU A 29 22.41 -6.18 0.56
C LEU A 29 23.57 -7.06 0.09
N GLU A 30 23.59 -7.35 -1.20
CA GLU A 30 24.66 -8.09 -1.87
C GLU A 30 25.35 -7.18 -2.86
N LEU A 31 26.66 -6.99 -2.72
CA LEU A 31 27.44 -6.16 -3.63
C LEU A 31 27.42 -6.78 -5.04
N ILE A 32 27.07 -5.99 -6.05
CA ILE A 32 27.11 -6.40 -7.45
C ILE A 32 28.36 -5.84 -8.12
N LYS A 33 28.49 -4.52 -8.10
CA LYS A 33 29.58 -3.79 -8.78
C LYS A 33 29.76 -2.40 -8.19
N GLU A 34 30.93 -1.82 -8.45
CA GLU A 34 31.15 -0.38 -8.33
C GLU A 34 30.50 0.35 -9.51
N ILE A 35 30.01 1.57 -9.28
CA ILE A 35 29.34 2.43 -10.26
C ILE A 35 29.77 3.89 -10.06
N SER A 36 29.54 4.75 -11.06
CA SER A 36 29.70 6.20 -10.90
C SER A 36 28.54 6.84 -10.14
N PHE A 37 28.75 8.04 -9.61
CA PHE A 37 27.67 8.84 -9.02
C PHE A 37 26.58 9.18 -10.03
N GLU A 38 26.94 9.48 -11.28
CA GLU A 38 26.01 9.70 -12.39
C GLU A 38 25.11 8.46 -12.62
N GLU A 39 25.69 7.25 -12.62
CA GLU A 39 24.91 6.01 -12.72
C GLU A 39 23.95 5.81 -11.55
N ALA A 40 24.36 6.19 -10.34
CA ALA A 40 23.59 6.04 -9.11
C ALA A 40 22.42 7.05 -9.03
N SER A 41 22.65 8.27 -9.49
CA SER A 41 21.71 9.41 -9.42
C SER A 41 20.77 9.52 -10.62
N ALA A 42 20.95 8.68 -11.66
CA ALA A 42 20.14 8.69 -12.88
C ALA A 42 18.63 8.42 -12.69
N GLY A 43 18.17 8.05 -11.48
CA GLY A 43 16.74 7.88 -11.17
C GLY A 43 16.11 6.60 -11.73
N ASN A 44 16.92 5.57 -11.99
CA ASN A 44 16.48 4.29 -12.56
C ASN A 44 16.71 3.10 -11.61
N THR A 45 16.76 3.32 -10.30
CA THR A 45 16.97 2.24 -9.34
C THR A 45 15.71 1.37 -9.26
N ASP A 46 15.73 0.21 -9.95
CA ASP A 46 14.64 -0.77 -9.90
C ASP A 46 14.36 -1.24 -8.46
N GLU A 47 13.15 -1.76 -8.19
CA GLU A 47 12.71 -2.29 -6.88
C GLU A 47 13.66 -3.32 -6.23
N GLY A 48 14.58 -3.91 -7.00
CA GLY A 48 15.54 -4.92 -6.55
C GLY A 48 16.96 -4.41 -6.25
N TYR A 49 17.25 -3.13 -6.48
CA TYR A 49 18.60 -2.56 -6.31
C TYR A 49 18.63 -1.41 -5.30
N CYS A 50 19.82 -1.21 -4.74
CA CYS A 50 20.16 -0.13 -3.83
C CYS A 50 21.55 0.35 -4.24
N ASP A 51 21.65 1.60 -4.67
CA ASP A 51 22.93 2.22 -4.98
C ASP A 51 23.37 3.02 -3.77
N ILE A 52 24.57 2.75 -3.25
CA ILE A 52 25.10 3.40 -2.05
C ILE A 52 26.37 4.15 -2.41
N CYS A 53 26.35 5.44 -2.13
CA CYS A 53 27.44 6.37 -2.34
C CYS A 53 27.98 6.82 -0.98
N TYR A 54 29.29 6.72 -0.79
CA TYR A 54 29.98 7.08 0.44
C TYR A 54 30.80 8.34 0.23
N THR A 55 30.55 9.37 1.05
CA THR A 55 31.37 10.57 1.16
C THR A 55 32.25 10.46 2.41
N ASP A 56 33.14 11.43 2.66
CA ASP A 56 33.94 11.43 3.88
C ASP A 56 33.08 11.55 5.14
N LYS A 57 32.00 12.35 5.10
CA LYS A 57 31.15 12.62 6.27
C LYS A 57 29.87 11.78 6.31
N GLY A 58 29.41 11.26 5.17
CA GLY A 58 28.05 10.72 5.04
C GLY A 58 27.91 9.47 4.17
N THR A 59 26.68 8.99 4.07
CA THR A 59 26.28 7.89 3.20
C THR A 59 24.96 8.24 2.55
N LEU A 60 24.90 8.13 1.22
CA LEU A 60 23.72 8.38 0.41
C LEU A 60 23.26 7.07 -0.21
N LEU A 61 21.98 6.75 -0.05
CA LEU A 61 21.36 5.57 -0.62
C LEU A 61 20.33 6.02 -1.65
N PHE A 62 20.44 5.54 -2.88
CA PHE A 62 19.38 5.61 -3.87
C PHE A 62 18.65 4.27 -3.89
N ILE A 63 17.36 4.32 -3.61
CA ILE A 63 16.51 3.15 -3.43
C ILE A 63 15.11 3.44 -3.98
N ALA A 64 14.36 2.37 -4.26
CA ALA A 64 12.99 2.50 -4.72
C ALA A 64 12.10 3.31 -3.77
N GLN A 65 11.16 4.06 -4.35
CA GLN A 65 10.33 5.03 -3.64
C GLN A 65 9.49 4.40 -2.52
N ASP A 66 9.05 3.14 -2.67
CA ASP A 66 8.29 2.40 -1.65
C ASP A 66 9.07 2.22 -0.33
N LYS A 67 10.41 2.27 -0.38
CA LYS A 67 11.28 2.25 0.80
C LYS A 67 11.39 3.61 1.50
N CYS A 68 10.96 4.69 0.84
CA CYS A 68 10.97 6.06 1.36
C CYS A 68 9.60 6.53 1.87
N ASP A 69 8.68 5.60 2.13
CA ASP A 69 7.36 5.91 2.69
C ASP A 69 7.45 6.43 4.13
N LYS A 70 8.44 5.97 4.90
CA LYS A 70 8.66 6.34 6.31
C LYS A 70 10.05 6.92 6.49
N ALA A 71 10.19 7.83 7.45
CA ALA A 71 11.48 8.38 7.82
C ALA A 71 12.39 7.29 8.41
N LEU A 72 13.64 7.23 7.92
CA LEU A 72 14.67 6.44 8.59
C LEU A 72 15.20 7.23 9.79
N LYS A 73 15.22 6.57 10.95
CA LYS A 73 15.71 7.15 12.20
C LYS A 73 16.98 6.44 12.62
N VAL A 74 18.06 7.20 12.79
CA VAL A 74 19.36 6.66 13.21
C VAL A 74 19.86 7.50 14.38
N LYS A 75 20.14 6.84 15.51
CA LYS A 75 20.64 7.51 16.72
C LYS A 75 21.91 8.32 16.42
N GLU A 76 22.01 9.49 17.04
CA GLU A 76 23.20 10.36 17.04
C GLU A 76 23.64 10.85 15.65
N THR A 77 22.75 10.87 14.65
CA THR A 77 23.06 11.45 13.34
C THR A 77 21.85 12.12 12.72
N LYS A 78 22.11 12.89 11.66
CA LYS A 78 21.10 13.54 10.83
C LYS A 78 20.73 12.60 9.69
N VAL A 79 19.43 12.44 9.44
CA VAL A 79 18.93 11.60 8.35
C VAL A 79 17.89 12.37 7.56
N LEU A 80 17.97 12.30 6.24
CA LEU A 80 16.96 12.81 5.33
C LEU A 80 16.48 11.66 4.45
N THR A 81 15.21 11.32 4.56
CA THR A 81 14.53 10.43 3.61
C THR A 81 13.77 11.28 2.61
N PHE A 82 13.99 11.06 1.31
CA PHE A 82 13.48 11.95 0.27
C PHE A 82 12.90 11.22 -0.94
N THR A 83 12.06 11.95 -1.68
CA THR A 83 11.56 11.58 -3.00
C THR A 83 11.46 12.85 -3.84
N LEU A 84 12.02 12.80 -5.05
CA LEU A 84 12.03 13.84 -6.05
C LEU A 84 11.42 13.25 -7.32
N SER A 85 10.27 13.72 -7.76
CA SER A 85 9.63 13.27 -8.99
C SER A 85 9.27 14.46 -9.86
N GLU A 86 10.12 14.74 -10.84
CA GLU A 86 9.90 15.85 -11.79
C GLU A 86 8.68 15.60 -12.68
N SER A 87 8.48 14.35 -13.12
CA SER A 87 7.33 13.96 -13.96
C SER A 87 6.00 14.18 -13.24
N MET A 88 5.94 13.86 -11.95
CA MET A 88 4.74 14.03 -11.13
C MET A 88 4.72 15.37 -10.37
N LYS A 89 5.75 16.21 -10.51
CA LYS A 89 6.00 17.41 -9.69
C LYS A 89 5.76 17.14 -8.21
N THR A 90 6.26 16.00 -7.73
CA THR A 90 6.03 15.51 -6.38
C THR A 90 7.34 15.42 -5.64
N TYR A 91 7.44 16.19 -4.56
CA TYR A 91 8.65 16.30 -3.74
C TYR A 91 8.29 16.01 -2.29
N LYS A 92 9.03 15.10 -1.66
CA LYS A 92 8.81 14.70 -0.26
C LYS A 92 10.13 14.68 0.45
N MET A 93 10.15 15.24 1.66
CA MET A 93 11.25 15.08 2.61
C MET A 93 10.74 14.77 4.00
N MET A 94 11.48 13.92 4.69
CA MET A 94 11.35 13.65 6.12
C MET A 94 12.74 13.75 6.73
N TYR A 95 12.93 14.72 7.61
CA TYR A 95 14.20 15.01 8.25
C TYR A 95 14.17 14.62 9.72
N CYS A 96 15.16 13.83 10.12
CA CYS A 96 15.34 13.36 11.49
C CYS A 96 16.69 13.81 12.04
N GLU A 97 16.69 14.15 13.33
CA GLU A 97 17.90 14.29 14.14
C GLU A 97 17.84 13.24 15.26
N GLY A 98 18.68 12.21 15.16
CA GLY A 98 18.60 11.06 16.04
C GLY A 98 17.32 10.24 15.80
N ASP A 99 16.54 10.03 16.85
CA ASP A 99 15.25 9.33 16.84
C ASP A 99 14.03 10.26 16.71
N VAL A 100 14.27 11.58 16.63
CA VAL A 100 13.24 12.61 16.54
C VAL A 100 13.06 13.02 15.08
N GLU A 101 11.82 12.92 14.60
CA GLU A 101 11.43 13.51 13.32
C GLU A 101 11.19 15.00 13.54
N LYS A 102 12.00 15.83 12.87
CA LYS A 102 12.01 17.28 13.08
C LYS A 102 11.15 18.01 12.06
N ARG A 103 11.13 17.53 10.82
CA ARG A 103 10.47 18.22 9.71
C ARG A 103 9.98 17.22 8.67
N THR A 104 8.72 17.34 8.28
CA THR A 104 8.14 16.59 7.16
C THR A 104 7.42 17.56 6.24
N LEU A 105 7.78 17.53 4.96
CA LEU A 105 7.25 18.41 3.93
C LEU A 105 6.98 17.60 2.68
N MET A 106 5.78 17.73 2.12
CA MET A 106 5.38 17.08 0.88
C MET A 106 4.63 18.04 -0.01
N THR A 107 5.04 18.12 -1.28
CA THR A 107 4.34 18.86 -2.32
C THR A 107 4.00 17.94 -3.49
N SER A 108 2.89 18.23 -4.18
CA SER A 108 2.51 17.57 -5.42
C SER A 108 1.77 18.54 -6.31
N GLY A 109 2.19 18.66 -7.58
CA GLY A 109 1.58 19.57 -8.54
C GLY A 109 1.63 21.04 -8.11
N GLY A 110 2.67 21.44 -7.37
CA GLY A 110 2.84 22.80 -6.84
C GLY A 110 1.98 23.13 -5.61
N ARG A 111 1.28 22.14 -5.02
CA ARG A 111 0.52 22.31 -3.78
C ARG A 111 1.22 21.60 -2.63
N ILE A 112 1.22 22.22 -1.46
CA ILE A 112 1.67 21.60 -0.21
C ILE A 112 0.57 20.63 0.25
N LEU A 113 0.94 19.37 0.44
CA LEU A 113 0.07 18.30 0.95
C LEU A 113 0.35 17.98 2.42
N VAL A 114 1.61 18.09 2.84
CA VAL A 114 2.07 17.86 4.22
C VAL A 114 3.06 18.96 4.59
N ASP A 115 2.86 19.58 5.74
CA ASP A 115 3.69 20.64 6.31
C ASP A 115 3.69 20.48 7.84
N GLU A 116 4.60 19.67 8.35
CA GLU A 116 4.65 19.27 9.76
C GLU A 116 6.05 19.47 10.35
N GLY A 117 6.12 19.75 11.65
CA GLY A 117 7.38 19.96 12.37
C GLY A 117 7.94 21.39 12.28
N GLU A 118 9.18 21.54 12.73
CA GLU A 118 9.86 22.83 12.83
C GLU A 118 10.52 23.18 11.48
N LYS A 119 10.24 24.39 10.97
CA LYS A 119 10.84 24.85 9.71
C LYS A 119 12.35 24.86 9.81
N LEU A 120 13.02 24.33 8.80
CA LEU A 120 14.47 24.41 8.71
C LEU A 120 14.88 25.85 8.40
N ALA A 121 16.02 26.29 8.95
CA ALA A 121 16.54 27.64 8.70
C ALA A 121 16.69 27.94 7.18
N ILE A 122 17.07 26.93 6.40
CA ILE A 122 17.26 27.02 4.95
C ILE A 122 15.95 27.16 4.15
N GLU A 123 14.78 26.93 4.75
CA GLU A 123 13.47 27.10 4.07
C GLU A 123 13.13 28.58 3.83
N GLY A 124 13.74 29.52 4.57
CA GLY A 124 13.49 30.96 4.38
C GLY A 124 14.03 31.51 3.06
N ASP A 125 15.09 30.89 2.55
CA ASP A 125 15.84 31.36 1.38
C ASP A 125 15.47 30.61 0.09
N ILE A 126 14.68 29.53 0.20
CA ILE A 126 14.42 28.60 -0.91
C ILE A 126 12.92 28.42 -1.10
N SER A 127 12.42 28.80 -2.27
CA SER A 127 11.00 28.65 -2.63
C SER A 127 10.65 27.27 -3.18
N ASP A 128 11.63 26.50 -3.67
CA ASP A 128 11.42 25.20 -4.30
C ASP A 128 11.82 24.05 -3.37
N VAL A 129 10.88 23.12 -3.12
CA VAL A 129 11.12 21.95 -2.26
C VAL A 129 12.17 21.01 -2.85
N SER A 130 12.30 20.95 -4.18
CA SER A 130 13.34 20.16 -4.84
C SER A 130 14.74 20.68 -4.50
N GLU A 131 14.94 22.00 -4.60
CA GLU A 131 16.18 22.68 -4.25
C GLU A 131 16.48 22.55 -2.75
N LEU A 132 15.45 22.66 -1.91
CA LEU A 132 15.55 22.44 -0.47
C LEU A 132 16.07 21.03 -0.14
N ILE A 133 15.53 20.00 -0.81
CA ILE A 133 15.97 18.62 -0.65
C ILE A 133 17.43 18.47 -1.01
N TRP A 134 17.84 18.98 -2.18
CA TRP A 134 19.23 18.89 -2.62
C TRP A 134 20.20 19.61 -1.68
N LYS A 135 19.89 20.85 -1.29
CA LYS A 135 20.70 21.56 -0.30
C LYS A 135 20.80 20.79 1.02
N LYS A 136 19.71 20.17 1.45
CA LYS A 136 19.71 19.37 2.68
C LYS A 136 20.48 18.06 2.56
N ILE A 137 20.54 17.45 1.38
CA ILE A 137 21.41 16.32 1.10
C ILE A 137 22.87 16.77 1.26
N GLY A 138 23.26 17.89 0.65
CA GLY A 138 24.60 18.47 0.79
C GLY A 138 24.98 18.75 2.25
N ASP A 139 24.11 19.43 2.99
CA ASP A 139 24.30 19.71 4.43
C ASP A 139 24.58 18.44 5.27
N ILE A 140 23.94 17.32 4.92
CA ILE A 140 24.05 16.04 5.65
C ILE A 140 25.31 15.28 5.25
N LEU A 141 25.61 15.25 3.96
CA LEU A 141 26.77 14.55 3.42
C LEU A 141 28.07 15.33 3.61
N GLY A 142 27.96 16.62 3.91
CA GLY A 142 29.06 17.50 4.25
C GLY A 142 29.72 18.19 3.07
N ASP A 143 29.27 17.93 1.85
CA ASP A 143 29.86 18.38 0.59
C ASP A 143 28.73 18.83 -0.35
N ASP A 144 28.99 19.81 -1.21
CA ASP A 144 28.02 20.23 -2.22
C ASP A 144 27.83 19.14 -3.27
N ILE A 145 26.62 18.99 -3.80
CA ILE A 145 26.30 17.90 -4.73
C ILE A 145 27.16 17.94 -6.00
N GLU A 146 27.49 19.15 -6.46
CA GLU A 146 28.37 19.35 -7.61
C GLU A 146 29.81 18.86 -7.35
N GLU A 147 30.25 18.85 -6.08
CA GLU A 147 31.57 18.34 -5.67
C GLU A 147 31.56 16.83 -5.39
N LEU A 148 30.38 16.22 -5.22
CA LEU A 148 30.26 14.78 -4.94
C LEU A 148 30.76 13.91 -6.10
N GLU A 149 30.73 14.39 -7.35
CA GLU A 149 31.11 13.57 -8.51
C GLU A 149 32.59 13.16 -8.49
N GLU A 150 33.48 13.96 -7.90
CA GLU A 150 34.93 13.74 -7.99
C GLU A 150 35.51 12.88 -6.85
N HIS A 151 34.80 12.73 -5.72
CA HIS A 151 35.35 12.17 -4.49
C HIS A 151 34.49 11.09 -3.82
N VAL A 152 33.43 10.63 -4.49
CA VAL A 152 32.50 9.67 -3.92
C VAL A 152 32.71 8.27 -4.51
N SER A 153 32.82 7.28 -3.64
CA SER A 153 32.78 5.87 -4.05
C SER A 153 31.34 5.37 -4.01
N CYS A 154 30.79 4.97 -5.17
CA CYS A 154 29.43 4.45 -5.29
C CYS A 154 29.43 2.97 -5.67
N TYR A 155 28.50 2.22 -5.09
CA TYR A 155 28.39 0.78 -5.29
C TYR A 155 26.94 0.39 -5.48
N ARG A 156 26.69 -0.48 -6.47
CA ARG A 156 25.38 -1.09 -6.70
C ARG A 156 25.26 -2.37 -5.90
N TYR A 157 24.22 -2.45 -5.10
CA TYR A 157 23.83 -3.63 -4.36
C TYR A 157 22.52 -4.19 -4.88
N LYS A 158 22.42 -5.52 -4.89
CA LYS A 158 21.14 -6.20 -4.97
C LYS A 158 20.55 -6.20 -3.58
N LEU A 159 19.28 -5.83 -3.44
CA LEU A 159 18.55 -6.27 -2.26
C LEU A 159 18.50 -7.78 -2.34
N LYS A 160 19.15 -8.46 -1.39
CA LYS A 160 18.72 -9.81 -1.09
C LYS A 160 17.28 -9.61 -0.69
N SER A 161 16.36 -10.18 -1.48
CA SER A 161 15.08 -10.45 -0.86
C SER A 161 15.49 -11.21 0.39
N LYS A 162 15.08 -10.76 1.58
CA LYS A 162 14.84 -11.75 2.61
C LYS A 162 14.12 -12.83 1.85
N VAL A 163 14.76 -13.98 1.73
CA VAL A 163 14.09 -15.17 1.24
C VAL A 163 13.05 -15.32 2.32
N VAL A 164 11.91 -14.66 2.12
CA VAL A 164 10.64 -15.07 2.64
C VAL A 164 10.53 -16.38 1.94
N ASP A 165 11.11 -17.36 2.62
CA ASP A 165 11.23 -18.70 2.12
C ASP A 165 9.81 -19.03 1.67
N LYS A 166 9.65 -19.42 0.41
CA LYS A 166 8.35 -19.91 -0.03
C LYS A 166 7.91 -21.08 0.88
N SER A 167 8.85 -21.67 1.63
CA SER A 167 8.64 -22.63 2.71
C SER A 167 8.26 -22.02 4.09
N ALA A 168 8.55 -20.74 4.38
CA ALA A 168 8.30 -20.09 5.68
C ALA A 168 7.15 -19.07 5.69
N ILE A 169 6.55 -18.69 4.55
CA ILE A 169 5.16 -18.19 4.62
C ILE A 169 4.33 -19.41 5.00
N ARG A 170 3.94 -19.51 6.27
CA ARG A 170 2.81 -20.35 6.65
C ARG A 170 1.57 -19.74 5.99
N GLN A 171 1.36 -20.10 4.73
CA GLN A 171 0.21 -19.70 3.94
C GLN A 171 -0.77 -20.84 3.95
N ALA A 172 -1.94 -20.61 4.53
CA ALA A 172 -3.09 -21.44 4.28
C ALA A 172 -3.87 -20.81 3.13
N VAL A 173 -4.12 -21.58 2.08
CA VAL A 173 -4.94 -21.14 0.95
C VAL A 173 -6.24 -21.90 0.98
N ILE A 174 -7.35 -21.16 1.02
CA ILE A 174 -8.69 -21.73 0.90
C ILE A 174 -9.20 -21.38 -0.48
N LYS A 175 -9.49 -22.40 -1.29
CA LYS A 175 -10.09 -22.23 -2.61
C LYS A 175 -11.59 -21.98 -2.47
N GLY A 176 -12.04 -20.81 -2.90
CA GLY A 176 -13.45 -20.45 -3.00
C GLY A 176 -14.03 -20.82 -4.37
N LYS A 177 -15.29 -20.43 -4.59
CA LYS A 177 -16.02 -20.69 -5.83
C LYS A 177 -15.42 -19.94 -7.03
N ASN A 178 -15.13 -18.65 -6.84
CA ASN A 178 -14.66 -17.73 -7.88
C ASN A 178 -13.33 -17.03 -7.52
N GLU A 179 -12.81 -17.27 -6.31
CA GLU A 179 -11.65 -16.58 -5.75
C GLU A 179 -10.94 -17.49 -4.74
N TYR A 180 -9.72 -17.13 -4.36
CA TYR A 180 -8.88 -17.77 -3.38
C TYR A 180 -8.71 -16.84 -2.19
N CYS A 181 -8.82 -17.39 -0.99
CA CYS A 181 -8.51 -16.70 0.26
C CYS A 181 -7.14 -17.18 0.75
N HIS A 182 -6.19 -16.27 0.85
CA HIS A 182 -4.84 -16.52 1.33
C HIS A 182 -4.70 -15.96 2.74
N LEU A 183 -4.38 -16.83 3.69
CA LEU A 183 -4.03 -16.45 5.05
C LEU A 183 -2.51 -16.22 5.08
N ILE A 184 -2.09 -14.95 5.05
CA ILE A 184 -0.68 -14.58 5.08
C ILE A 184 -0.30 -14.28 6.53
N ILE A 185 0.61 -15.06 7.10
CA ILE A 185 1.04 -14.91 8.50
C ILE A 185 2.23 -13.94 8.63
N GLU A 186 3.11 -13.87 7.61
CA GLU A 186 4.31 -13.01 7.61
C GLU A 186 4.41 -12.15 6.34
N PRO A 187 4.87 -10.88 6.41
CA PRO A 187 5.36 -10.13 7.58
C PRO A 187 4.26 -9.42 8.39
N SER A 188 2.99 -9.57 8.00
CA SER A 188 1.82 -8.97 8.68
C SER A 188 0.65 -9.94 8.53
N GLU A 189 0.00 -10.33 9.63
CA GLU A 189 -1.15 -11.23 9.57
C GLU A 189 -2.32 -10.58 8.82
N LYS A 190 -2.66 -11.10 7.63
CA LYS A 190 -3.72 -10.56 6.77
C LYS A 190 -4.41 -11.64 5.95
N LEU A 191 -5.66 -11.37 5.62
CA LEU A 191 -6.44 -12.12 4.63
C LEU A 191 -6.34 -11.43 3.29
N VAL A 192 -5.99 -12.17 2.24
CA VAL A 192 -5.90 -11.65 0.87
C VAL A 192 -6.78 -12.48 -0.07
N PHE A 193 -7.57 -11.80 -0.89
CA PHE A 193 -8.46 -12.40 -1.87
C PHE A 193 -7.90 -12.21 -3.29
N THR A 194 -7.71 -13.30 -4.02
CA THR A 194 -7.25 -13.26 -5.42
C THR A 194 -8.14 -14.12 -6.32
N HIS A 195 -8.30 -13.74 -7.58
CA HIS A 195 -9.13 -14.52 -8.52
C HIS A 195 -8.32 -15.63 -9.20
N ASP A 196 -7.03 -15.39 -9.40
CA ASP A 196 -6.07 -16.25 -10.09
C ASP A 196 -5.30 -17.20 -9.16
N GLY A 197 -5.43 -17.03 -7.84
CA GLY A 197 -4.67 -17.78 -6.85
C GLY A 197 -3.22 -17.33 -6.70
N ASN A 198 -2.81 -16.24 -7.36
CA ASN A 198 -1.44 -15.75 -7.32
C ASN A 198 -1.34 -14.43 -6.52
N ILE A 199 -0.40 -14.37 -5.57
CA ILE A 199 -0.19 -13.23 -4.68
C ILE A 199 0.84 -12.25 -5.26
N THR A 200 1.63 -12.64 -6.28
CA THR A 200 2.76 -11.85 -6.81
C THR A 200 2.36 -10.51 -7.43
N HIS A 201 1.07 -10.27 -7.71
CA HIS A 201 0.61 -9.07 -8.40
C HIS A 201 -0.12 -8.04 -7.53
N LYS A 202 -0.25 -8.24 -6.22
CA LYS A 202 -0.99 -7.31 -5.35
C LYS A 202 -0.24 -6.97 -4.07
N LYS A 203 0.94 -6.35 -4.21
CA LYS A 203 1.40 -5.42 -3.17
C LYS A 203 0.49 -4.19 -3.22
N ALA A 204 0.00 -3.80 -2.05
CA ALA A 204 -0.69 -2.55 -1.78
C ALA A 204 -1.88 -2.21 -2.70
N ILE A 205 -3.06 -2.75 -2.40
CA ILE A 205 -4.27 -1.92 -2.52
C ILE A 205 -4.84 -1.76 -1.11
N VAL A 206 -4.51 -0.60 -0.57
CA VAL A 206 -5.01 -0.04 0.67
C VAL A 206 -6.53 -0.10 0.69
N LEU A 207 -7.03 -0.47 1.87
CA LEU A 207 -8.36 -0.27 2.41
C LEU A 207 -9.30 0.60 1.56
N GLY A 208 -10.37 -0.04 1.09
CA GLY A 208 -11.71 0.55 1.02
C GLY A 208 -11.83 1.91 0.34
N LYS A 209 -11.48 2.01 -0.94
CA LYS A 209 -12.17 3.01 -1.76
C LYS A 209 -13.57 2.45 -2.01
N GLU A 210 -14.60 3.05 -1.40
CA GLU A 210 -16.01 2.71 -1.60
C GLU A 210 -16.24 2.35 -3.06
N ASP A 211 -16.56 1.08 -3.32
CA ASP A 211 -16.90 0.62 -4.66
C ASP A 211 -17.99 1.55 -5.20
N GLY A 212 -17.67 2.24 -6.31
CA GLY A 212 -18.60 3.12 -7.02
C GLY A 212 -19.90 2.42 -7.42
N PHE A 213 -20.02 1.10 -7.21
CA PHE A 213 -21.22 0.29 -7.33
C PHE A 213 -22.44 0.84 -6.59
N TYR A 214 -22.32 1.26 -5.32
CA TYR A 214 -23.49 1.80 -4.60
C TYR A 214 -23.91 3.17 -5.13
N LYS A 215 -22.94 4.03 -5.47
CA LYS A 215 -23.21 5.29 -6.16
C LYS A 215 -23.86 5.04 -7.53
N TRP A 216 -23.46 3.98 -8.22
CA TRP A 216 -24.06 3.52 -9.47
C TRP A 216 -25.51 3.02 -9.29
N ILE A 217 -25.80 2.23 -8.24
CA ILE A 217 -27.17 1.79 -7.93
C ILE A 217 -28.07 2.99 -7.61
N GLN A 218 -27.58 3.94 -6.81
CA GLN A 218 -28.31 5.17 -6.52
C GLN A 218 -28.59 5.98 -7.79
N PHE A 219 -27.61 6.08 -8.70
CA PHE A 219 -27.78 6.71 -10.00
C PHE A 219 -28.84 6.00 -10.86
N ILE A 220 -28.80 4.67 -10.94
CA ILE A 220 -29.82 3.88 -11.67
C ILE A 220 -31.20 4.08 -11.05
N ALA A 221 -31.32 4.14 -9.72
CA ALA A 221 -32.60 4.38 -9.06
C ALA A 221 -33.21 5.74 -9.45
N VAL A 222 -32.38 6.79 -9.54
CA VAL A 222 -32.81 8.12 -10.01
C VAL A 222 -33.21 8.08 -11.49
N LEU A 223 -32.46 7.36 -12.33
CA LEU A 223 -32.81 7.15 -13.74
C LEU A 223 -34.17 6.45 -13.89
N MET A 224 -34.43 5.41 -13.08
CA MET A 224 -35.71 4.69 -13.08
C MET A 224 -36.87 5.59 -12.68
N LEU A 225 -36.66 6.53 -11.75
CA LEU A 225 -37.67 7.53 -11.40
C LEU A 225 -38.00 8.43 -12.59
N GLY A 226 -36.98 8.90 -13.33
CA GLY A 226 -37.19 9.69 -14.55
C GLY A 226 -37.97 8.92 -15.63
N ILE A 227 -37.63 7.65 -15.84
CA ILE A 227 -38.34 6.76 -16.77
C ILE A 227 -39.78 6.52 -16.30
N ALA A 228 -40.03 6.36 -15.00
CA ALA A 228 -41.38 6.23 -14.46
C ALA A 228 -42.24 7.46 -14.75
N VAL A 229 -41.69 8.66 -14.55
CA VAL A 229 -42.39 9.93 -14.83
C VAL A 229 -42.67 10.08 -16.33
N LEU A 230 -41.70 9.79 -17.19
CA LEU A 230 -41.91 9.84 -18.65
C LEU A 230 -42.96 8.81 -19.09
N THR A 231 -42.92 7.59 -18.56
CA THR A 231 -43.89 6.53 -18.89
C THR A 231 -45.30 6.91 -18.43
N TYR A 232 -45.41 7.57 -17.27
CA TYR A 232 -46.68 8.10 -16.77
C TYR A 232 -47.26 9.18 -17.70
N ILE A 233 -46.41 10.11 -18.17
CA ILE A 233 -46.82 11.22 -19.03
C ILE A 233 -47.19 10.74 -20.44
N TYR A 234 -46.37 9.87 -21.05
CA TYR A 234 -46.47 9.53 -22.47
C TYR A 234 -47.15 8.20 -22.78
N VAL A 235 -47.36 7.31 -21.80
CA VAL A 235 -47.88 5.96 -22.04
C VAL A 235 -49.11 5.67 -21.18
N SER A 236 -48.92 5.33 -19.89
CA SER A 236 -50.00 5.14 -18.92
C SER A 236 -49.47 4.94 -17.50
N VAL A 237 -50.35 5.12 -16.51
CA VAL A 237 -50.02 4.88 -15.10
C VAL A 237 -49.65 3.42 -14.82
N TYR A 238 -50.25 2.46 -15.54
CA TYR A 238 -50.01 1.04 -15.32
C TYR A 238 -48.58 0.64 -15.72
N TYR A 239 -48.05 1.22 -16.80
CA TYR A 239 -46.68 0.93 -17.23
C TYR A 239 -45.63 1.63 -16.37
N ALA A 240 -45.97 2.76 -15.73
CA ALA A 240 -45.09 3.45 -14.79
C ALA A 240 -44.82 2.65 -13.50
N LEU A 241 -45.68 1.69 -13.14
CA LEU A 241 -45.48 0.84 -11.95
C LEU A 241 -44.24 -0.07 -12.06
N ILE A 242 -43.87 -0.47 -13.28
CA ILE A 242 -42.72 -1.36 -13.52
C ILE A 242 -41.39 -0.69 -13.08
N PRO A 243 -41.01 0.49 -13.61
CA PRO A 243 -39.78 1.16 -13.18
C PRO A 243 -39.82 1.59 -11.71
N ILE A 244 -40.99 1.91 -11.14
CA ILE A 244 -41.15 2.18 -9.71
C ILE A 244 -40.82 0.94 -8.87
N ALA A 245 -41.34 -0.23 -9.25
CA ALA A 245 -41.05 -1.48 -8.55
C ALA A 245 -39.55 -1.83 -8.60
N ILE A 246 -38.91 -1.63 -9.76
CA ILE A 246 -37.45 -1.82 -9.92
C ILE A 246 -36.69 -0.84 -9.02
N MET A 247 -37.07 0.43 -8.99
CA MET A 247 -36.45 1.45 -8.14
C MET A 247 -36.52 1.07 -6.66
N LEU A 248 -37.71 0.70 -6.17
CA LEU A 248 -37.90 0.30 -4.77
C LEU A 248 -37.06 -0.93 -4.43
N TYR A 249 -36.98 -1.92 -5.33
CA TYR A 249 -36.13 -3.08 -5.15
C TYR A 249 -34.64 -2.71 -5.08
N LEU A 250 -34.16 -1.80 -5.93
CA LEU A 250 -32.77 -1.34 -5.93
C LEU A 250 -32.41 -0.60 -4.64
N ILE A 251 -33.31 0.26 -4.14
CA ILE A 251 -33.12 0.97 -2.86
C ILE A 251 -33.07 -0.03 -1.70
N TYR A 252 -34.02 -0.97 -1.65
CA TYR A 252 -34.04 -2.02 -0.64
C TYR A 252 -32.77 -2.88 -0.68
N SER A 253 -32.33 -3.28 -1.88
CA SER A 253 -31.10 -4.04 -2.09
C SER A 253 -29.85 -3.25 -1.66
N SER A 254 -29.81 -1.95 -1.94
CA SER A 254 -28.71 -1.07 -1.50
C SER A 254 -28.63 -0.98 0.02
N TYR A 255 -29.78 -0.89 0.70
CA TYR A 255 -29.82 -0.76 2.16
C TYR A 255 -29.42 -2.07 2.85
N THR A 256 -29.98 -3.19 2.40
CA THR A 256 -29.69 -4.52 2.96
C THR A 256 -28.24 -4.98 2.75
N ASN A 257 -27.56 -4.45 1.74
CA ASN A 257 -26.18 -4.82 1.42
C ASN A 257 -25.14 -3.75 1.80
N LYS A 258 -25.52 -2.63 2.41
CA LYS A 258 -24.65 -1.46 2.69
C LYS A 258 -23.33 -1.80 3.41
N ASP A 259 -23.33 -2.85 4.22
CA ASP A 259 -22.16 -3.30 4.97
C ASP A 259 -21.24 -4.21 4.16
N LEU A 260 -21.66 -4.68 2.98
CA LEU A 260 -20.83 -5.51 2.12
C LEU A 260 -19.69 -4.73 1.50
N SER A 261 -18.53 -5.39 1.46
CA SER A 261 -17.31 -4.85 0.87
C SER A 261 -16.61 -5.88 0.00
N ASN A 262 -16.00 -5.43 -1.11
CA ASN A 262 -15.16 -6.24 -1.99
C ASN A 262 -13.67 -5.97 -1.83
N VAL A 263 -13.24 -5.55 -0.63
CA VAL A 263 -11.82 -5.39 -0.33
C VAL A 263 -11.04 -6.68 -0.62
N ASN A 264 -9.90 -6.49 -1.29
CA ASN A 264 -9.00 -7.59 -1.67
C ASN A 264 -8.03 -7.97 -0.55
N ALA A 265 -7.86 -7.14 0.47
CA ALA A 265 -6.97 -7.40 1.61
C ALA A 265 -7.58 -6.84 2.90
N ILE A 266 -7.44 -7.60 3.99
CA ILE A 266 -7.91 -7.23 5.33
C ILE A 266 -6.84 -7.59 6.34
N ASP A 267 -6.35 -6.62 7.11
CA ASP A 267 -5.41 -6.88 8.20
C ASP A 267 -6.13 -7.58 9.36
N LYS A 268 -5.48 -8.56 10.00
CA LYS A 268 -6.11 -9.35 11.07
C LYS A 268 -6.56 -8.51 12.27
N LYS A 269 -5.82 -7.45 12.60
CA LYS A 269 -6.19 -6.49 13.67
C LYS A 269 -7.56 -5.84 13.46
N ASP A 270 -8.00 -5.73 12.21
CA ASP A 270 -9.26 -5.08 11.85
C ASP A 270 -10.41 -6.09 11.74
N ILE A 271 -10.11 -7.40 11.79
CA ILE A 271 -11.12 -8.47 11.76
C ILE A 271 -11.77 -8.58 13.13
N ILE A 272 -13.10 -8.49 13.12
CA ILE A 272 -13.94 -8.63 14.30
C ILE A 272 -14.28 -10.10 14.52
N GLU A 273 -14.77 -10.76 13.47
CA GLU A 273 -15.16 -12.16 13.51
C GLU A 273 -15.23 -12.77 12.10
N VAL A 274 -15.05 -14.08 12.04
CA VAL A 274 -15.29 -14.88 10.84
C VAL A 274 -16.34 -15.93 11.18
N GLU A 275 -17.41 -15.99 10.41
CA GLU A 275 -18.52 -16.94 10.64
C GLU A 275 -18.79 -17.75 9.38
N LEU A 276 -18.99 -19.07 9.54
CA LEU A 276 -19.47 -19.92 8.46
C LEU A 276 -20.99 -19.75 8.34
N VAL A 277 -21.45 -19.25 7.18
CA VAL A 277 -22.85 -18.95 6.92
C VAL A 277 -23.36 -19.82 5.77
N LYS A 278 -24.45 -20.55 6.02
CA LYS A 278 -25.22 -21.25 4.99
C LYS A 278 -26.38 -20.35 4.55
N ARG A 279 -26.44 -20.03 3.26
CA ARG A 279 -27.46 -19.12 2.72
C ARG A 279 -28.60 -19.90 2.10
N SER A 280 -29.81 -19.67 2.61
CA SER A 280 -31.03 -20.42 2.26
C SER A 280 -31.45 -20.31 0.79
N TYR A 281 -31.21 -19.16 0.14
CA TYR A 281 -31.72 -18.89 -1.20
C TYR A 281 -30.88 -19.50 -2.34
N SER A 282 -29.58 -19.72 -2.11
CA SER A 282 -28.64 -20.16 -3.15
C SER A 282 -27.96 -21.49 -2.84
N ASN A 283 -28.30 -22.11 -1.71
CA ASN A 283 -27.62 -23.27 -1.14
C ASN A 283 -26.08 -23.11 -1.15
N THR A 284 -25.61 -21.86 -1.01
CA THR A 284 -24.19 -21.52 -0.98
C THR A 284 -23.75 -21.47 0.47
N VAL A 285 -22.63 -22.12 0.74
CA VAL A 285 -21.92 -22.04 2.00
C VAL A 285 -20.70 -21.15 1.81
N GLY A 286 -20.42 -20.30 2.78
CA GLY A 286 -19.27 -19.40 2.71
C GLY A 286 -18.95 -18.80 4.07
N PHE A 287 -17.90 -18.01 4.11
CA PHE A 287 -17.51 -17.26 5.29
C PHE A 287 -17.94 -15.80 5.16
N ASP A 288 -18.56 -15.28 6.21
CA ASP A 288 -18.77 -13.86 6.41
C ASP A 288 -17.66 -13.35 7.34
N ILE A 289 -16.78 -12.52 6.79
CA ILE A 289 -15.64 -11.93 7.49
C ILE A 289 -16.05 -10.50 7.83
N ARG A 290 -16.34 -10.24 9.11
CA ARG A 290 -16.72 -8.90 9.57
C ARG A 290 -15.46 -8.18 10.05
N PHE A 291 -15.25 -6.96 9.56
CA PHE A 291 -14.04 -6.18 9.82
C PHE A 291 -14.35 -4.69 9.93
N LYS A 292 -13.38 -3.90 10.42
CA LYS A 292 -13.44 -2.43 10.42
C LYS A 292 -12.71 -1.88 9.20
N ASP A 293 -13.33 -0.96 8.48
CA ASP A 293 -12.65 -0.24 7.39
C ASP A 293 -11.74 0.88 7.93
N SER A 294 -11.08 1.61 7.02
CA SER A 294 -10.15 2.71 7.37
C SER A 294 -10.82 3.87 8.12
N GLU A 295 -12.15 3.97 8.05
CA GLU A 295 -12.95 4.95 8.78
C GLU A 295 -13.52 4.37 10.09
N GLY A 296 -13.17 3.12 10.42
CA GLY A 296 -13.65 2.41 11.61
C GLY A 296 -15.08 1.88 11.50
N LYS A 297 -15.71 1.94 10.32
CA LYS A 297 -17.07 1.42 10.10
C LYS A 297 -17.03 -0.09 9.94
N ARG A 298 -18.07 -0.76 10.45
CA ARG A 298 -18.22 -2.21 10.33
C ARG A 298 -18.59 -2.58 8.89
N LYS A 299 -17.83 -3.48 8.30
CA LYS A 299 -18.05 -4.03 6.97
C LYS A 299 -17.99 -5.56 7.00
N VAL A 300 -18.53 -6.20 5.96
CA VAL A 300 -18.60 -7.64 5.79
C VAL A 300 -18.07 -8.02 4.42
N ARG A 301 -17.01 -8.85 4.39
CA ARG A 301 -16.51 -9.49 3.18
C ARG A 301 -17.07 -10.91 3.12
N ARG A 302 -17.76 -11.23 2.02
CA ARG A 302 -18.32 -12.57 1.78
C ARG A 302 -17.35 -13.37 0.93
N PHE A 303 -16.89 -14.51 1.45
CA PHE A 303 -16.07 -15.47 0.72
C PHE A 303 -16.85 -16.76 0.51
N THR A 304 -17.16 -17.11 -0.74
CA THR A 304 -18.06 -18.25 -1.05
C THR A 304 -17.27 -19.50 -1.36
N LEU A 305 -17.62 -20.63 -0.74
CA LEU A 305 -16.98 -21.92 -0.99
C LEU A 305 -17.59 -22.63 -2.21
N PRO A 306 -16.82 -23.46 -2.93
CA PRO A 306 -17.32 -24.22 -4.06
C PRO A 306 -18.35 -25.26 -3.62
N ASN A 307 -19.37 -25.45 -4.45
CA ASN A 307 -20.50 -26.34 -4.17
C ASN A 307 -20.35 -27.73 -4.81
N GLN A 308 -19.13 -28.28 -4.94
CA GLN A 308 -18.89 -29.52 -5.70
C GLN A 308 -18.27 -30.67 -4.89
N SER A 309 -18.86 -31.86 -5.10
CA SER A 309 -18.41 -33.25 -4.85
C SER A 309 -18.56 -33.87 -3.45
N ALA A 310 -18.48 -35.21 -3.39
CA ALA A 310 -18.97 -36.12 -2.33
C ALA A 310 -18.42 -35.90 -0.90
N ASN A 311 -17.41 -35.04 -0.70
CA ASN A 311 -16.77 -34.76 0.59
C ASN A 311 -16.95 -33.29 1.05
N GLN A 312 -18.07 -32.64 0.73
CA GLN A 312 -18.30 -31.21 1.03
C GLN A 312 -18.17 -30.86 2.53
N LEU A 313 -18.71 -31.71 3.40
CA LEU A 313 -18.68 -31.47 4.85
C LEU A 313 -17.25 -31.47 5.39
N GLU A 314 -16.43 -32.41 4.90
CA GLU A 314 -15.01 -32.53 5.27
C GLU A 314 -14.21 -31.30 4.81
N PHE A 315 -14.50 -30.81 3.59
CA PHE A 315 -13.89 -29.58 3.08
C PHE A 315 -14.28 -28.34 3.89
N TYR A 316 -15.55 -28.20 4.26
CA TYR A 316 -16.03 -27.07 5.06
C TYR A 316 -15.45 -27.08 6.48
N GLU A 317 -15.40 -28.25 7.12
CA GLU A 317 -14.77 -28.38 8.44
C GLU A 317 -13.27 -28.12 8.36
N LYS A 318 -12.56 -28.60 7.33
CA LYS A 318 -11.13 -28.28 7.13
C LYS A 318 -10.90 -26.78 6.93
N ALA A 319 -11.74 -26.11 6.15
CA ALA A 319 -11.64 -24.66 5.96
C ALA A 319 -11.90 -23.88 7.27
N LYS A 320 -12.86 -24.35 8.08
CA LYS A 320 -13.19 -23.80 9.40
C LYS A 320 -12.06 -24.04 10.41
N GLU A 321 -11.45 -25.22 10.41
CA GLU A 321 -10.28 -25.54 11.23
C GLU A 321 -9.09 -24.64 10.86
N ILE A 322 -8.87 -24.37 9.57
CA ILE A 322 -7.83 -23.44 9.12
C ILE A 322 -8.06 -22.05 9.74
N PHE A 323 -9.27 -21.50 9.66
CA PHE A 323 -9.54 -20.19 10.27
C PHE A 323 -9.42 -20.21 11.80
N LYS A 324 -9.86 -21.29 12.45
CA LYS A 324 -9.79 -21.45 13.91
C LYS A 324 -8.34 -21.59 14.41
N HIS A 325 -7.54 -22.43 13.75
CA HIS A 325 -6.13 -22.63 14.08
C HIS A 325 -5.31 -21.35 13.94
N ASN A 326 -5.67 -20.49 12.98
CA ASN A 326 -5.00 -19.21 12.75
C ASN A 326 -5.61 -18.04 13.56
N GLY A 327 -6.54 -18.32 14.48
CA GLY A 327 -7.10 -17.32 15.41
C GLY A 327 -8.09 -16.34 14.79
N TYR A 328 -8.67 -16.65 13.62
CA TYR A 328 -9.72 -15.85 12.99
C TYR A 328 -11.14 -16.24 13.44
N MET A 329 -11.28 -17.43 14.02
CA MET A 329 -12.54 -17.96 14.57
C MET A 329 -12.33 -18.43 16.01
N LYS A 330 -13.38 -18.31 16.84
CA LYS A 330 -13.37 -18.80 18.23
C LYS A 330 -13.67 -20.30 18.33
#